data_AF-A0A7X1ZLZ2-F1
#
_entry.id   AF-A0A7X1ZLZ2-F1
#
_cell.length_a   1.000
_cell.length_b   1.000
_cell.length_c   1.000
_cell.angle_alpha   90.00
_cell.angle_beta   90.00
_cell.angle_gamma   90.00
#
_symmetry.space_group_name_H-M   'P 1'
#
loop_
_entity.id
_entity.type
_entity.pdbx_description
1 polymer ?
#
loop_
_entity_poly.entity_id
_entity_poly.type
_entity_poly.pdbx_seq_one_letter_code
_entity_poly.pdbx_strand_id
1 'polypeptide(L)'
;MKKKIHLPFWLPQTKRALVWYVLFILIFVLYHDFWSWGTYQPLIGGWLPGWFLYDIVLIIAYAVIAFFFTRKYWPKPPQDIEEKKK
;
A
#
# COMPACT_ATOMS: atom_id res chain seq x y z
N MET A 1 -11.98 -31.28 -16.89
CA MET A 1 -10.57 -30.84 -16.77
C MET A 1 -10.52 -29.45 -16.16
N LYS A 2 -9.88 -29.26 -14.99
CA LYS A 2 -9.65 -27.91 -14.44
C LYS A 2 -8.44 -27.31 -15.16
N LYS A 3 -8.66 -26.23 -15.92
CA LYS A 3 -7.61 -25.49 -16.64
C LYS A 3 -6.69 -24.85 -15.59
N LYS A 4 -5.40 -25.24 -15.55
CA LYS A 4 -4.40 -24.57 -14.70
C LYS A 4 -4.12 -23.21 -15.32
N ILE A 5 -4.67 -22.15 -14.72
CA ILE A 5 -4.38 -20.77 -15.11
C ILE A 5 -2.97 -20.47 -14.58
N HIS A 6 -2.02 -20.29 -15.48
CA HIS A 6 -0.70 -19.77 -15.13
C HIS A 6 -0.84 -18.26 -14.96
N LEU A 7 -0.88 -17.81 -13.70
CA LEU A 7 -0.82 -16.39 -13.39
C LEU A 7 0.59 -15.87 -13.74
N PRO A 8 0.72 -14.63 -14.23
CA PRO A 8 2.01 -14.02 -14.48
C PRO A 8 2.81 -13.89 -13.16
N PHE A 9 4.13 -13.83 -13.28
CA PHE A 9 5.03 -13.89 -12.12
C PHE A 9 4.84 -12.73 -11.12
N TRP A 10 4.26 -11.60 -11.57
CA TRP A 10 3.97 -10.44 -10.72
C TRP A 10 2.66 -10.55 -9.93
N LEU A 11 1.78 -11.52 -10.25
CA LEU A 11 0.50 -11.68 -9.56
C LEU A 11 0.65 -12.60 -8.34
N PRO A 12 0.11 -12.22 -7.16
CA PRO A 12 0.21 -13.06 -5.98
C PRO A 12 -0.60 -14.35 -6.14
N GLN A 13 0.00 -15.48 -5.75
CA GLN A 13 -0.61 -16.80 -5.89
C GLN A 13 -1.57 -17.15 -4.73
N THR A 14 -1.44 -16.47 -3.59
CA THR A 14 -2.28 -16.73 -2.41
C THR A 14 -3.36 -15.67 -2.25
N LYS A 15 -4.54 -16.07 -1.75
CA LYS A 15 -5.64 -15.14 -1.46
C LYS A 15 -5.21 -13.98 -0.56
N ARG A 16 -4.36 -14.25 0.45
CA ARG A 16 -3.86 -13.23 1.37
C ARG A 16 -2.96 -12.22 0.66
N ALA A 17 -2.02 -12.69 -0.16
CA ALA A 17 -1.13 -11.80 -0.89
C ALA A 17 -1.90 -11.00 -1.98
N LEU A 18 -2.96 -11.58 -2.56
CA LEU A 18 -3.87 -10.88 -3.47
C LEU A 18 -4.54 -9.68 -2.79
N VAL A 19 -4.99 -9.82 -1.53
CA VAL A 19 -5.61 -8.72 -0.78
C VAL A 19 -4.63 -7.56 -0.62
N TRP A 20 -3.39 -7.82 -0.19
CA TRP A 20 -2.37 -6.77 -0.06
C TRP A 20 -2.04 -6.11 -1.40
N TYR A 21 -1.91 -6.91 -2.45
CA TYR A 21 -1.65 -6.41 -3.80
C TYR A 21 -2.76 -5.47 -4.29
N VAL A 22 -4.02 -5.85 -4.11
CA VAL A 22 -5.18 -5.01 -4.43
C VAL A 22 -5.18 -3.73 -3.60
N LEU A 23 -4.88 -3.80 -2.29
CA LEU A 23 -4.81 -2.63 -1.42
C LEU A 23 -3.73 -1.63 -1.88
N PHE A 24 -2.53 -2.11 -2.21
CA PHE A 24 -1.45 -1.24 -2.69
C PHE A 24 -1.76 -0.64 -4.06
N ILE A 25 -2.33 -1.42 -4.99
CA ILE A 25 -2.78 -0.89 -6.29
C ILE A 25 -3.87 0.15 -6.11
N LEU A 26 -4.84 -0.12 -5.24
CA LEU A 26 -5.93 0.81 -4.98
C LEU A 26 -5.40 2.14 -4.45
N ILE A 27 -4.52 2.12 -3.45
CA ILE A 27 -3.87 3.34 -2.96
C ILE A 27 -3.06 4.02 -4.06
N PHE A 28 -2.31 3.28 -4.87
CA PHE A 28 -1.51 3.86 -5.95
C PHE A 28 -2.37 4.60 -6.97
N VAL A 29 -3.48 3.99 -7.41
CA VAL A 29 -4.42 4.61 -8.36
C VAL A 29 -5.10 5.82 -7.74
N LEU A 30 -5.51 5.73 -6.47
CA LEU A 30 -6.12 6.83 -5.74
C LEU A 30 -5.15 8.01 -5.58
N TYR A 31 -3.91 7.73 -5.21
CA TYR A 31 -2.87 8.75 -5.02
C TYR A 31 -2.47 9.48 -6.30
N HIS A 32 -2.68 8.86 -7.47
CA HIS A 32 -2.43 9.53 -8.73
C HIS A 32 -3.44 10.67 -9.01
N ASP A 33 -4.55 10.71 -8.26
CA ASP A 33 -5.53 11.79 -8.26
C ASP A 33 -5.88 12.29 -9.68
N PHE A 34 -6.52 11.46 -10.49
CA PHE A 34 -6.85 11.81 -11.89
C PHE A 34 -7.93 12.89 -12.02
N TRP A 35 -8.57 13.33 -10.93
CA TRP A 35 -9.78 14.16 -10.96
C TRP A 35 -9.58 15.57 -10.40
N SER A 36 -8.56 15.84 -9.59
CA SER A 36 -8.37 17.17 -8.97
C SER A 36 -7.31 18.05 -9.64
N TRP A 37 -6.79 17.66 -10.81
CA TRP A 37 -5.77 18.42 -11.55
C TRP A 37 -6.19 19.87 -11.81
N GLY A 38 -5.38 20.84 -11.35
CA GLY A 38 -5.60 22.27 -11.58
C GLY A 38 -6.72 22.91 -10.77
N THR A 39 -7.30 22.18 -9.80
CA THR A 39 -8.37 22.70 -8.93
C THR A 39 -7.82 23.04 -7.54
N TYR A 40 -8.21 24.18 -6.97
CA TYR A 40 -7.84 24.58 -5.60
C TYR A 40 -9.06 24.67 -4.66
N GLN A 41 -10.26 24.63 -5.21
CA GLN A 41 -11.52 24.60 -4.47
C GLN A 41 -12.05 23.16 -4.41
N PRO A 42 -12.76 22.77 -3.34
CA PRO A 42 -13.10 23.60 -2.19
C PRO A 42 -11.93 23.78 -1.22
N LEU A 43 -11.89 24.92 -0.53
CA LEU A 43 -10.98 25.16 0.59
C LEU A 43 -11.62 24.70 1.91
N ILE A 44 -11.00 23.74 2.56
CA ILE A 44 -11.35 23.27 3.91
C ILE A 44 -10.81 24.28 4.92
N GLY A 45 -11.71 24.77 5.80
CA GLY A 45 -11.37 25.83 6.76
C GLY A 45 -11.02 27.17 6.11
N GLY A 46 -11.28 27.36 4.82
CA GLY A 46 -10.97 28.58 4.08
C GLY A 46 -9.50 28.73 3.64
N TRP A 47 -8.63 27.75 3.89
CA TRP A 47 -7.20 27.85 3.55
C TRP A 47 -6.59 26.58 2.97
N LEU A 48 -7.13 25.39 3.25
CA LEU A 48 -6.55 24.12 2.82
C LEU A 48 -7.29 23.56 1.60
N PRO A 49 -6.64 23.40 0.43
CA PRO A 49 -7.28 22.74 -0.71
C PRO A 49 -7.78 21.34 -0.34
N GLY A 50 -9.01 21.01 -0.72
CA GLY A 50 -9.63 19.73 -0.37
C GLY A 50 -8.87 18.52 -0.90
N TRP A 51 -8.28 18.63 -2.09
CA TRP A 51 -7.42 17.59 -2.67
C TRP A 51 -6.17 17.34 -1.84
N PHE A 52 -5.61 18.38 -1.22
CA PHE A 52 -4.44 18.25 -0.36
C PHE A 52 -4.80 17.49 0.92
N LEU A 53 -5.98 17.74 1.51
CA LEU A 53 -6.44 16.94 2.64
C LEU A 53 -6.67 15.47 2.24
N TYR A 54 -7.24 15.25 1.05
CA TYR A 54 -7.40 13.92 0.48
C TYR A 54 -6.06 13.17 0.38
N ASP A 55 -5.00 13.82 -0.10
CA ASP A 55 -3.66 13.23 -0.18
C ASP A 55 -3.08 12.90 1.20
N ILE A 56 -3.26 13.78 2.19
CA ILE A 56 -2.85 13.51 3.58
C ILE A 56 -3.52 12.22 4.08
N VAL A 57 -4.83 12.07 3.85
CA VAL A 57 -5.57 10.88 4.26
C VAL A 57 -5.02 9.62 3.55
N LEU A 58 -4.71 9.70 2.26
CA LEU A 58 -4.11 8.59 1.53
C LEU A 58 -2.72 8.22 2.06
N ILE A 59 -1.88 9.21 2.40
CA ILE A 59 -0.55 8.97 2.97
C ILE A 59 -0.67 8.25 4.33
N ILE A 60 -1.60 8.69 5.18
CA ILE A 60 -1.86 8.03 6.47
C ILE A 60 -2.35 6.60 6.23
N ALA A 61 -3.30 6.40 5.31
CA ALA A 61 -3.79 5.06 4.96
C ALA A 61 -2.67 4.16 4.45
N TYR A 62 -1.79 4.68 3.59
CA TYR A 62 -0.62 3.95 3.10
C TYR A 62 0.32 3.55 4.24
N ALA A 63 0.64 4.48 5.14
CA ALA A 63 1.51 4.21 6.28
C ALA A 63 0.94 3.09 7.17
N VAL A 64 -0.37 3.10 7.43
CA VAL A 64 -1.05 2.06 8.20
C VAL A 64 -0.98 0.70 7.49
N ILE A 65 -1.31 0.64 6.19
CA ILE A 65 -1.25 -0.58 5.38
C ILE A 65 0.19 -1.13 5.35
N ALA A 66 1.17 -0.27 5.08
CA ALA A 66 2.58 -0.63 5.04
C ALA A 66 3.08 -1.13 6.41
N PHE A 67 2.66 -0.49 7.51
CA PHE A 67 2.99 -0.94 8.86
C PHE A 67 2.48 -2.36 9.14
N PHE A 68 1.22 -2.65 8.84
CA PHE A 68 0.67 -4.00 9.07
C PHE A 68 1.28 -5.04 8.12
N PHE A 69 1.54 -4.66 6.87
CA PHE A 69 2.21 -5.52 5.90
C PHE A 69 3.62 -5.88 6.38
N THR A 70 4.45 -4.88 6.67
CA THR A 70 5.83 -5.10 7.13
C THR A 70 5.85 -5.85 8.46
N ARG A 71 5.04 -5.46 9.45
CA ARG A 71 4.95 -6.21 10.72
C ARG A 71 4.66 -7.70 10.53
N LYS A 72 3.91 -8.07 9.49
CA LYS A 72 3.52 -9.46 9.24
C LYS A 72 4.51 -10.22 8.35
N TYR A 73 5.10 -9.57 7.36
CA TYR A 73 5.87 -10.20 6.30
C TYR A 73 7.36 -9.85 6.30
N TRP A 74 7.80 -8.92 7.16
CA TRP A 74 9.21 -8.57 7.26
C TRP A 74 10.01 -9.79 7.75
N PRO A 75 11.10 -10.16 7.04
CA PRO A 75 11.93 -11.28 7.43
C PRO A 75 12.55 -11.03 8.80
N LYS A 76 12.63 -12.07 9.62
CA LYS A 76 13.40 -12.00 10.87
C LYS A 76 14.89 -11.85 10.51
N PRO A 77 15.66 -11.11 11.33
CA PRO A 77 17.10 -11.09 11.15
C PRO A 77 17.67 -12.53 11.27
N PRO A 78 18.79 -12.82 10.61
CA PRO A 78 19.48 -14.11 10.72
C PRO A 78 19.82 -14.40 12.19
N GLN A 79 19.46 -15.58 12.70
CA GLN A 79 19.66 -15.97 14.11
C GLN A 79 21.12 -16.38 14.41
N ASP A 80 21.86 -16.71 13.37
CA ASP A 80 23.19 -17.32 13.34
C ASP A 80 24.35 -16.36 13.71
N ILE A 81 24.06 -15.06 13.88
CA ILE A 81 25.07 -14.07 14.30
C ILE A 81 25.12 -13.94 15.83
N GLU A 82 24.04 -14.27 16.56
CA GLU A 82 23.98 -14.12 18.02
C GLU A 82 24.57 -15.30 18.78
N GLU A 83 24.45 -16.53 18.26
CA GLU A 83 25.03 -17.72 18.91
C GLU A 83 26.57 -17.76 18.86
N LYS A 84 27.21 -17.10 17.88
CA LYS A 84 28.68 -17.01 17.81
C LYS A 84 29.30 -15.97 18.76
N LYS A 85 28.48 -15.19 19.47
CA LYS A 85 28.93 -14.13 20.39
C LYS A 85 28.74 -14.47 21.88
N LYS A 86 28.12 -15.60 22.19
CA LYS A 86 28.08 -16.18 23.54
C LYS A 86 29.10 -17.30 23.66
#